data_AF-A0A9D8NGF2-F1
#
_entry.id   AF-A0A9D8NGF2-F1
#
_cell.length_a   1.000
_cell.length_b   1.000
_cell.length_c   1.000
_cell.angle_alpha   90.00
_cell.angle_beta   90.00
_cell.angle_gamma   90.00
#
_symmetry.space_group_name_H-M   'P 1'
#
loop_
_entity.id
_entity.type
_entity.pdbx_description
1 polymer ?
#
loop_
_entity_poly.entity_id
_entity_poly.type
_entity_poly.pdbx_seq_one_letter_code
_entity_poly.pdbx_strand_id
1 'polypeptide(L)'
;MMKKVLIFAASAAVLLVACAKVENTQKIAEPGTPVKFGVYVPQTKAGKAGQTTTATIKLAAGDEGGFGVFAYYTDDATYAGTTKPNFMYNQGVFWNTTNNGPWEYSPIKYWPNEYGSGAHSAATDYVSFFAYAPYVETASGSYNITAMSANTATGDPTITYVVDPTPATAVDLCWGVKTDGYPWKNQTKQAVTGTIPFIFKHALARFNVNVRGFFDGVRTIDGEMSTNNVDVDANTRITIEKVEIKGSFYPSGVLNLNNDQANVAKWTSTSAAETTLTIPRSNIAESLRATNDGVETTFPESKTGVTKTNVNIFTGAAPAKTDATYYTFIPKSDGATLNVKITYYVTTKDTKLDGGISCVKNVIDKDITFASFACGLNYNLNIVLGMTTVKLEATVEDWADPSNVDIDLPVNLS
;
A
#
# COMPACT_ATOMS: atom_id res chain seq x y z
N MET A 1 88.86 27.61 -40.94
CA MET A 1 87.91 27.78 -39.82
C MET A 1 87.11 29.06 -40.05
N MET A 2 85.84 28.93 -40.41
CA MET A 2 84.77 29.95 -40.27
C MET A 2 83.49 29.31 -40.83
N LYS A 3 82.44 29.24 -39.99
CA LYS A 3 81.11 28.74 -40.37
C LYS A 3 80.46 29.71 -41.37
N LYS A 4 79.85 29.19 -42.43
CA LYS A 4 78.72 29.85 -43.10
C LYS A 4 77.50 28.96 -43.03
N VAL A 5 76.51 29.54 -42.36
CA VAL A 5 75.13 29.11 -42.16
C VAL A 5 74.45 28.99 -43.53
N LEU A 6 73.78 27.87 -43.80
CA LEU A 6 72.80 27.77 -44.88
C LEU A 6 71.42 28.13 -44.34
N ILE A 7 70.80 29.10 -45.03
CA ILE A 7 69.40 29.46 -44.94
C ILE A 7 68.62 28.48 -45.81
N PHE A 8 67.56 27.86 -45.29
CA PHE A 8 66.39 27.51 -46.11
C PHE A 8 65.11 27.73 -45.30
N ALA A 9 64.20 28.45 -45.94
CA ALA A 9 62.99 28.99 -45.38
C ALA A 9 61.83 27.96 -45.41
N ALA A 10 60.99 28.11 -44.38
CA ALA A 10 59.63 27.67 -44.15
C ALA A 10 58.85 26.93 -45.25
N SER A 11 58.10 25.90 -44.82
CA SER A 11 56.64 25.85 -45.01
C SER A 11 55.98 24.87 -44.04
N ALA A 12 54.75 25.23 -43.64
CA ALA A 12 54.06 24.84 -42.41
C ALA A 12 53.42 23.45 -42.40
N ALA A 13 53.29 22.88 -41.19
CA ALA A 13 52.20 21.99 -40.83
C ALA A 13 51.81 22.24 -39.36
N VAL A 14 50.58 22.70 -39.16
CA VAL A 14 49.98 22.96 -37.84
C VAL A 14 49.68 21.61 -37.17
N LEU A 15 50.31 21.35 -36.03
CA LEU A 15 49.93 20.26 -35.13
C LEU A 15 49.10 20.85 -33.98
N LEU A 16 47.78 20.70 -34.06
CA LEU A 16 46.89 20.91 -32.92
C LEU A 16 47.03 19.70 -31.99
N VAL A 17 47.87 19.83 -30.96
CA VAL A 17 47.79 18.96 -29.78
C VAL A 17 46.73 19.57 -28.87
N ALA A 18 45.53 18.99 -28.89
CA ALA A 18 44.50 19.26 -27.91
C ALA A 18 45.01 18.81 -26.54
N CYS A 19 45.45 19.75 -25.71
CA CYS A 19 45.68 19.51 -24.31
C CYS A 19 44.30 19.35 -23.65
N ALA A 20 43.87 18.11 -23.45
CA ALA A 20 42.68 17.81 -22.68
C ALA A 20 42.89 18.31 -21.24
N LYS A 21 42.17 19.38 -20.87
CA LYS A 21 42.01 19.76 -19.47
C LYS A 21 40.95 18.83 -18.90
N VAL A 22 41.38 17.87 -18.07
CA VAL A 22 40.46 17.12 -17.21
C VAL A 22 39.94 18.11 -16.17
N GLU A 23 38.77 18.69 -16.43
CA GLU A 23 38.00 19.38 -15.39
C GLU A 23 37.06 18.35 -14.76
N ASN A 24 37.54 17.74 -13.67
CA ASN A 24 36.67 17.09 -12.70
C ASN A 24 35.90 18.17 -11.94
N THR A 25 34.92 18.80 -12.57
CA THR A 25 33.97 19.67 -11.89
C THR A 25 32.83 18.82 -11.34
N GLN A 26 32.98 18.33 -10.11
CA GLN A 26 31.81 18.16 -9.26
C GLN A 26 31.18 19.56 -9.14
N LYS A 27 30.11 19.83 -9.91
CA LYS A 27 29.30 21.03 -9.73
C LYS A 27 28.76 21.02 -8.31
N ILE A 28 29.40 21.77 -7.41
CA ILE A 28 28.81 22.15 -6.14
C ILE A 28 27.53 22.89 -6.48
N ALA A 29 26.41 22.41 -5.95
CA ALA A 29 25.11 23.01 -6.19
C ALA A 29 25.10 24.47 -5.71
N GLU A 30 24.57 25.38 -6.52
CA GLU A 30 24.39 26.80 -6.19
C GLU A 30 23.66 26.97 -4.83
N PRO A 31 23.93 28.05 -4.07
CA PRO A 31 23.11 28.40 -2.91
C PRO A 31 21.65 28.59 -3.34
N GLY A 32 20.71 28.01 -2.58
CA GLY A 32 19.27 28.09 -2.89
C GLY A 32 18.68 26.91 -3.66
N THR A 33 19.23 25.69 -3.53
CA THR A 33 18.57 24.48 -4.08
C THR A 33 17.45 24.02 -3.13
N PRO A 34 16.17 24.03 -3.55
CA PRO A 34 15.07 23.56 -2.73
C PRO A 34 15.15 22.04 -2.53
N VAL A 35 14.64 21.54 -1.40
CA VAL A 35 14.44 20.11 -1.18
C VAL A 35 13.36 19.63 -2.16
N LYS A 36 13.65 18.58 -2.93
CA LYS A 36 12.75 17.99 -3.92
C LYS A 36 12.38 16.57 -3.50
N PHE A 37 11.12 16.20 -3.67
CA PHE A 37 10.63 14.85 -3.38
C PHE A 37 10.32 14.08 -4.66
N GLY A 38 10.46 12.76 -4.57
CA GLY A 38 9.98 11.81 -5.56
C GLY A 38 9.20 10.70 -4.88
N VAL A 39 8.37 10.00 -5.65
CA VAL A 39 7.55 8.88 -5.14
C VAL A 39 7.71 7.68 -6.06
N TYR A 40 7.83 6.51 -5.46
CA TYR A 40 7.84 5.20 -6.08
C TYR A 40 7.00 4.24 -5.23
N VAL A 41 6.39 3.23 -5.84
CA VAL A 41 5.71 2.13 -5.15
C VAL A 41 6.19 0.81 -5.78
N PRO A 42 6.63 -0.21 -5.02
CA PRO A 42 7.24 -1.43 -5.57
C PRO A 42 6.25 -2.26 -6.42
N GLN A 43 6.76 -2.80 -7.53
CA GLN A 43 5.99 -3.52 -8.54
C GLN A 43 5.63 -4.96 -8.15
N THR A 44 4.38 -5.39 -8.34
CA THR A 44 4.01 -6.78 -8.68
C THR A 44 2.70 -6.78 -9.49
N LYS A 45 2.46 -7.78 -10.34
CA LYS A 45 1.34 -7.75 -11.32
C LYS A 45 -0.05 -7.78 -10.65
N ALA A 46 -0.79 -6.66 -10.63
CA ALA A 46 -2.24 -6.52 -10.90
C ALA A 46 -2.80 -5.19 -10.35
N GLY A 47 -3.71 -4.51 -11.07
CA GLY A 47 -4.28 -3.23 -10.64
C GLY A 47 -5.67 -3.31 -10.02
N LYS A 48 -5.94 -2.59 -8.91
CA LYS A 48 -7.27 -2.41 -8.27
C LYS A 48 -7.35 -1.11 -7.42
N ALA A 49 -8.54 -0.53 -7.21
CA ALA A 49 -8.73 0.73 -6.47
C ALA A 49 -8.91 0.54 -4.94
N GLY A 50 -8.83 1.65 -4.18
CA GLY A 50 -8.83 1.65 -2.70
C GLY A 50 -7.45 1.42 -2.06
N GLN A 51 -6.44 1.16 -2.89
CA GLN A 51 -5.04 0.93 -2.53
C GLN A 51 -4.26 2.24 -2.60
N THR A 52 -3.24 2.40 -1.75
CA THR A 52 -2.25 3.46 -1.89
C THR A 52 -1.20 3.02 -2.90
N THR A 53 -1.32 3.55 -4.10
CA THR A 53 -0.51 3.27 -5.29
C THR A 53 0.11 4.59 -5.75
N THR A 54 1.09 4.56 -6.66
CA THR A 54 1.58 5.82 -7.26
C THR A 54 0.44 6.63 -7.88
N ALA A 55 -0.58 5.97 -8.46
CA ALA A 55 -1.72 6.65 -9.06
C ALA A 55 -2.64 7.33 -8.02
N THR A 56 -2.90 6.66 -6.88
CA THR A 56 -3.76 7.24 -5.83
C THR A 56 -3.04 8.30 -5.02
N ILE A 57 -1.73 8.16 -4.76
CA ILE A 57 -0.92 9.24 -4.16
C ILE A 57 -0.85 10.45 -5.10
N LYS A 58 -0.96 10.25 -6.43
CA LYS A 58 -1.02 11.34 -7.42
C LYS A 58 -2.40 11.99 -7.57
N LEU A 59 -3.44 11.54 -6.85
CA LEU A 59 -4.73 12.22 -6.86
C LEU A 59 -4.60 13.64 -6.31
N ALA A 60 -5.60 14.47 -6.60
CA ALA A 60 -5.64 15.85 -6.14
C ALA A 60 -5.69 15.92 -4.60
N ALA A 61 -5.22 17.04 -4.05
CA ALA A 61 -5.36 17.32 -2.63
C ALA A 61 -6.85 17.28 -2.24
N GLY A 62 -7.21 16.45 -1.25
CA GLY A 62 -8.59 16.22 -0.81
C GLY A 62 -9.23 14.94 -1.34
N ASP A 63 -8.67 14.31 -2.38
CA ASP A 63 -9.14 13.04 -2.97
C ASP A 63 -8.28 11.84 -2.52
N GLU A 64 -7.90 11.79 -1.24
CA GLU A 64 -6.94 10.79 -0.71
C GLU A 64 -5.53 10.85 -1.35
N GLY A 65 -5.25 11.92 -2.10
CA GLY A 65 -3.96 12.18 -2.75
C GLY A 65 -2.90 12.80 -1.84
N GLY A 66 -1.65 12.69 -2.26
CA GLY A 66 -0.47 13.23 -1.57
C GLY A 66 0.04 12.37 -0.41
N PHE A 67 1.14 12.83 0.18
CA PHE A 67 1.77 12.21 1.34
C PHE A 67 2.26 13.26 2.34
N GLY A 68 2.35 12.87 3.61
CA GLY A 68 2.86 13.74 4.68
C GLY A 68 4.33 13.47 4.96
N VAL A 69 5.13 14.54 5.11
CA VAL A 69 6.56 14.46 5.42
C VAL A 69 6.86 15.06 6.80
N PHE A 70 7.62 14.31 7.59
CA PHE A 70 8.31 14.78 8.79
C PHE A 70 9.79 14.87 8.49
N ALA A 71 10.42 15.97 8.89
CA ALA A 71 11.85 16.16 8.71
C ALA A 71 12.52 16.82 9.90
N TYR A 72 13.72 16.32 10.21
CA TYR A 72 14.51 16.71 11.37
C TYR A 72 15.89 17.13 10.90
N TYR A 73 16.21 18.39 11.13
CA TYR A 73 17.54 18.95 11.00
C TYR A 73 18.37 18.62 12.25
N THR A 74 19.59 18.14 12.02
CA THR A 74 20.59 17.93 13.05
C THR A 74 21.91 18.55 12.62
N ASP A 75 22.41 19.45 13.46
CA ASP A 75 23.72 20.08 13.35
C ASP A 75 24.78 19.15 13.95
N ASP A 76 25.86 18.90 13.21
CA ASP A 76 27.04 18.14 13.64
C ASP A 76 26.72 16.79 14.35
N ALA A 77 25.61 16.16 13.98
CA ALA A 77 25.16 14.93 14.62
C ALA A 77 24.23 14.13 13.72
N THR A 78 24.33 12.80 13.82
CA THR A 78 23.34 11.91 13.22
C THR A 78 22.04 11.92 14.03
N TYR A 79 20.92 11.79 13.33
CA TYR A 79 19.61 11.64 13.93
C TYR A 79 19.54 10.47 14.93
N ALA A 80 19.21 10.82 16.17
CA ALA A 80 19.12 9.89 17.30
C ALA A 80 17.73 9.84 17.95
N GLY A 81 16.70 10.43 17.32
CA GLY A 81 15.35 10.47 17.87
C GLY A 81 15.20 11.35 19.12
N THR A 82 16.09 12.32 19.33
CA THR A 82 16.07 13.21 20.52
C THR A 82 15.57 14.63 20.20
N THR A 83 15.46 14.98 18.92
CA THR A 83 15.05 16.30 18.47
C THR A 83 13.54 16.35 18.21
N LYS A 84 12.94 17.53 18.35
CA LYS A 84 11.59 17.82 17.85
C LYS A 84 11.62 18.01 16.34
N PRO A 85 10.53 17.79 15.60
CA PRO A 85 10.46 18.14 14.19
C PRO A 85 10.70 19.65 14.02
N ASN A 86 11.87 20.01 13.51
CA ASN A 86 12.36 21.39 13.40
C ASN A 86 12.57 21.83 11.95
N PHE A 87 12.32 20.94 10.97
CA PHE A 87 12.48 21.22 9.54
C PHE A 87 11.15 21.09 8.77
N MET A 88 10.44 19.96 8.94
CA MET A 88 9.08 19.75 8.43
C MET A 88 8.25 18.96 9.45
N TYR A 89 6.97 19.34 9.59
CA TYR A 89 6.01 18.64 10.44
C TYR A 89 4.73 18.39 9.64
N ASN A 90 4.38 17.12 9.41
CA ASN A 90 3.26 16.71 8.56
C ASN A 90 3.12 17.58 7.30
N GLN A 91 4.24 17.86 6.63
CA GLN A 91 4.25 18.70 5.44
C GLN A 91 3.56 17.92 4.32
N GLY A 92 2.38 18.37 3.91
CA GLY A 92 1.70 17.83 2.75
C GLY A 92 2.49 18.07 1.48
N VAL A 93 2.70 17.00 0.72
CA VAL A 93 3.34 17.00 -0.60
C VAL A 93 2.36 16.41 -1.61
N PHE A 94 2.05 17.14 -2.67
CA PHE A 94 0.99 16.80 -3.62
C PHE A 94 1.49 16.81 -5.06
N TRP A 95 0.87 15.98 -5.90
CA TRP A 95 1.17 15.95 -7.33
C TRP A 95 0.44 17.10 -8.03
N ASN A 96 1.13 17.84 -8.90
CA ASN A 96 0.49 18.85 -9.73
C ASN A 96 -0.26 18.17 -10.89
N THR A 97 -1.55 17.90 -10.68
CA THR A 97 -2.41 17.19 -11.64
C THR A 97 -2.65 17.97 -12.94
N THR A 98 -2.63 19.30 -12.90
CA THR A 98 -2.94 20.17 -14.05
C THR A 98 -1.88 20.11 -15.16
N ASN A 99 -0.63 19.81 -14.82
CA ASN A 99 0.50 19.81 -15.76
C ASN A 99 1.17 18.44 -15.92
N ASN A 100 0.57 17.36 -15.41
CA ASN A 100 1.30 16.12 -15.12
C ASN A 100 2.66 16.43 -14.43
N GLY A 101 2.61 17.40 -13.52
CA GLY A 101 3.74 18.20 -13.07
C GLY A 101 4.38 17.66 -11.79
N PRO A 102 5.48 18.29 -11.32
CA PRO A 102 6.28 17.80 -10.21
C PRO A 102 5.50 17.75 -8.88
N TRP A 103 6.07 17.03 -7.90
CA TRP A 103 5.61 17.09 -6.51
C TRP A 103 5.85 18.48 -5.92
N GLU A 104 4.81 19.06 -5.35
CA GLU A 104 4.79 20.41 -4.79
C GLU A 104 4.45 20.39 -3.29
N TYR A 105 5.01 21.35 -2.56
CA TYR A 105 4.70 21.58 -1.15
C TYR A 105 4.97 23.03 -0.79
N SER A 106 4.30 23.53 0.24
CA SER A 106 4.47 24.88 0.75
C SER A 106 4.46 24.89 2.27
N PRO A 107 5.35 25.65 2.93
CA PRO A 107 6.39 26.50 2.34
C PRO A 107 7.62 25.71 1.85
N ILE A 108 8.26 26.19 0.78
CA ILE A 108 9.50 25.60 0.21
C ILE A 108 10.63 25.62 1.25
N LYS A 109 11.36 24.51 1.36
CA LYS A 109 12.54 24.37 2.24
C LYS A 109 13.80 24.20 1.41
N TYR A 110 14.92 24.69 1.94
CA TYR A 110 16.23 24.64 1.31
C TYR A 110 17.18 23.79 2.15
N TRP A 111 18.09 23.09 1.49
CA TRP A 111 19.11 22.31 2.19
C TRP A 111 19.98 23.22 3.07
N PRO A 112 20.35 22.78 4.29
CA PRO A 112 21.40 23.43 5.07
C PRO A 112 22.67 23.60 4.23
N ASN A 113 23.30 24.75 4.39
CA ASN A 113 24.45 25.16 3.58
C ASN A 113 25.41 25.95 4.46
N GLU A 114 25.88 25.34 5.54
CA GLU A 114 26.96 25.90 6.35
C GLU A 114 28.30 25.69 5.65
N TYR A 115 28.89 26.78 5.17
CA TYR A 115 30.25 26.82 4.61
C TYR A 115 30.94 28.13 5.02
N GLY A 116 32.28 28.09 5.13
CA GLY A 116 33.11 29.29 5.33
C GLY A 116 33.28 29.71 6.80
N SER A 117 33.92 30.86 7.01
CA SER A 117 34.40 31.34 8.33
C SER A 117 33.30 31.81 9.31
N GLY A 118 32.03 31.69 8.92
CA GLY A 118 30.86 32.00 9.75
C GLY A 118 29.91 30.82 9.95
N ALA A 119 30.32 29.60 9.58
CA ALA A 119 29.59 28.37 9.90
C ALA A 119 29.56 28.16 11.44
N HIS A 120 28.45 27.64 11.97
CA HIS A 120 28.35 27.33 13.39
C HIS A 120 29.24 26.14 13.76
N SER A 121 29.46 25.21 12.82
CA SER A 121 30.43 24.12 12.94
C SER A 121 31.24 23.91 11.65
N ALA A 122 32.42 23.31 11.77
CA ALA A 122 33.19 22.78 10.62
C ALA A 122 32.66 21.43 10.14
N ALA A 123 31.61 20.91 10.80
CA ALA A 123 31.05 19.61 10.56
C ALA A 123 29.86 19.63 9.59
N THR A 124 29.36 18.43 9.30
CA THR A 124 28.34 18.22 8.29
C THR A 124 26.95 18.27 8.90
N ASP A 125 26.11 19.17 8.40
CA ASP A 125 24.69 19.21 8.70
C ASP A 125 23.92 18.08 8.03
N TYR A 126 22.87 17.61 8.71
CA TYR A 126 22.01 16.58 8.19
C TYR A 126 20.53 16.95 8.28
N VAL A 127 19.76 16.43 7.32
CA VAL A 127 18.30 16.37 7.39
C VAL A 127 17.85 14.92 7.26
N SER A 128 17.01 14.46 8.19
CA SER A 128 16.39 13.14 8.14
C SER A 128 14.92 13.25 7.78
N PHE A 129 14.45 12.47 6.82
CA PHE A 129 13.09 12.50 6.29
C PHE A 129 12.34 11.20 6.54
N PHE A 130 11.08 11.33 6.93
CA PHE A 130 10.12 10.26 7.17
C PHE A 130 8.80 10.63 6.50
N ALA A 131 8.11 9.66 5.91
CA ALA A 131 6.87 9.93 5.20
C ALA A 131 5.80 8.85 5.41
N TYR A 132 4.53 9.23 5.24
CA TYR A 132 3.39 8.33 5.22
C TYR A 132 2.38 8.78 4.16
N ALA A 133 1.55 7.85 3.69
CA ALA A 133 0.47 8.10 2.76
C ALA A 133 -0.78 7.25 3.13
N PRO A 134 -1.99 7.70 2.77
CA PRO A 134 -2.31 8.98 2.16
C PRO A 134 -2.13 10.15 3.14
N TYR A 135 -1.93 11.36 2.62
CA TYR A 135 -1.83 12.56 3.45
C TYR A 135 -3.16 12.87 4.16
N VAL A 136 -3.08 13.20 5.44
CA VAL A 136 -4.18 13.87 6.16
C VAL A 136 -3.64 15.15 6.79
N GLU A 137 -4.32 16.27 6.56
CA GLU A 137 -3.91 17.56 7.14
C GLU A 137 -4.04 17.54 8.66
N THR A 138 -5.19 17.07 9.14
CA THR A 138 -5.46 16.84 10.55
C THR A 138 -5.97 15.42 10.72
N ALA A 139 -5.31 14.65 11.59
CA ALA A 139 -5.82 13.36 12.00
C ALA A 139 -6.96 13.60 13.01
N SER A 140 -8.20 13.44 12.55
CA SER A 140 -9.40 13.68 13.34
C SER A 140 -10.51 12.73 12.89
N GLY A 141 -10.59 11.55 13.51
CA GLY A 141 -11.56 10.52 13.17
C GLY A 141 -11.51 9.37 14.17
N SER A 142 -12.52 8.50 14.12
CA SER A 142 -12.58 7.30 14.97
C SER A 142 -11.83 6.11 14.37
N TYR A 143 -11.65 6.09 13.05
CA TYR A 143 -11.02 5.02 12.28
C TYR A 143 -9.96 5.58 11.33
N ASN A 144 -9.15 4.71 10.75
CA ASN A 144 -8.03 5.03 9.87
C ASN A 144 -6.94 5.82 10.61
N ILE A 145 -6.41 6.90 10.03
CA ILE A 145 -5.38 7.74 10.65
C ILE A 145 -6.03 8.66 11.68
N THR A 146 -5.84 8.37 12.96
CA THR A 146 -6.56 9.05 14.06
C THR A 146 -5.70 10.00 14.87
N ALA A 147 -4.37 9.86 14.85
CA ALA A 147 -3.45 10.80 15.46
C ALA A 147 -2.05 10.71 14.83
N MET A 148 -1.20 11.69 15.15
CA MET A 148 0.23 11.68 14.84
C MET A 148 1.02 12.17 16.06
N SER A 149 2.32 11.87 16.10
CA SER A 149 3.24 12.45 17.10
C SER A 149 3.14 13.98 17.09
N ALA A 150 3.05 14.61 18.26
CA ALA A 150 2.90 16.06 18.35
C ALA A 150 4.14 16.82 17.84
N ASN A 151 3.94 17.99 17.22
CA ASN A 151 5.02 18.87 16.76
C ASN A 151 5.97 19.33 17.89
N THR A 152 5.49 19.27 19.13
CA THR A 152 6.26 19.63 20.32
C THR A 152 6.99 18.46 20.96
N ALA A 153 6.73 17.22 20.52
CA ALA A 153 7.34 16.02 21.05
C ALA A 153 8.71 15.77 20.42
N THR A 154 9.66 15.33 21.25
CA THR A 154 10.93 14.75 20.79
C THR A 154 10.69 13.29 20.42
N GLY A 155 11.39 12.76 19.43
CA GLY A 155 11.24 11.36 19.04
C GLY A 155 11.09 11.15 17.55
N ASP A 156 10.97 9.88 17.20
CA ASP A 156 10.56 9.46 15.87
C ASP A 156 9.14 9.94 15.57
N PRO A 157 8.83 10.31 14.32
CA PRO A 157 7.47 10.62 13.92
C PRO A 157 6.63 9.34 13.89
N THR A 158 5.43 9.41 14.45
CA THR A 158 4.51 8.27 14.55
C THR A 158 3.12 8.59 14.02
N ILE A 159 2.46 7.58 13.45
CA ILE A 159 1.07 7.64 12.99
C ILE A 159 0.23 6.65 13.81
N THR A 160 -0.81 7.13 14.47
CA THR A 160 -1.79 6.27 15.15
C THR A 160 -2.86 5.86 14.16
N TYR A 161 -3.11 4.57 14.07
CA TYR A 161 -4.07 3.97 13.17
C TYR A 161 -5.09 3.11 13.94
N VAL A 162 -6.37 3.26 13.61
CA VAL A 162 -7.47 2.44 14.12
C VAL A 162 -8.10 1.71 12.94
N VAL A 163 -8.22 0.39 13.03
CA VAL A 163 -8.77 -0.43 11.94
C VAL A 163 -10.25 -0.07 11.72
N ASP A 164 -10.59 0.34 10.49
CA ASP A 164 -12.00 0.55 10.11
C ASP A 164 -12.69 -0.81 9.95
N PRO A 165 -13.81 -1.05 10.66
CA PRO A 165 -14.53 -2.31 10.55
C PRO A 165 -15.19 -2.51 9.17
N THR A 166 -15.30 -1.46 8.36
CA THR A 166 -15.97 -1.45 7.06
C THR A 166 -14.94 -1.43 5.92
N PRO A 167 -14.77 -2.53 5.16
CA PRO A 167 -13.83 -2.62 4.04
C PRO A 167 -13.90 -1.49 3.01
N ALA A 168 -15.09 -0.92 2.79
CA ALA A 168 -15.29 0.14 1.79
C ALA A 168 -14.73 1.51 2.22
N THR A 169 -14.49 1.73 3.52
CA THR A 169 -14.00 2.99 4.09
C THR A 169 -12.65 2.86 4.77
N ALA A 170 -12.10 1.63 4.82
CA ALA A 170 -10.75 1.38 5.30
C ALA A 170 -9.70 2.06 4.42
N VAL A 171 -8.72 2.69 5.06
CA VAL A 171 -7.59 3.36 4.40
C VAL A 171 -6.36 2.46 4.40
N ASP A 172 -5.75 2.30 3.25
CA ASP A 172 -4.46 1.64 3.13
C ASP A 172 -3.32 2.56 3.62
N LEU A 173 -2.93 2.43 4.89
CA LEU A 173 -1.79 3.20 5.42
C LEU A 173 -0.47 2.68 4.85
N CYS A 174 0.29 3.56 4.21
CA CYS A 174 1.63 3.29 3.73
C CYS A 174 2.69 4.15 4.44
N TRP A 175 3.93 3.65 4.50
CA TRP A 175 5.09 4.42 4.97
C TRP A 175 6.19 4.48 3.92
N GLY A 176 6.91 5.60 3.88
CA GLY A 176 7.97 5.85 2.91
C GLY A 176 9.33 5.35 3.37
N VAL A 177 9.98 4.54 2.54
CA VAL A 177 11.37 4.07 2.71
C VAL A 177 12.21 4.41 1.47
N LYS A 178 13.51 4.17 1.51
CA LYS A 178 14.39 4.18 0.33
C LYS A 178 14.58 2.76 -0.20
N THR A 179 15.41 2.59 -1.24
CA THR A 179 15.60 1.31 -1.95
C THR A 179 16.03 0.14 -1.07
N ASP A 180 16.78 0.39 0.02
CA ASP A 180 17.21 -0.65 0.96
C ASP A 180 16.17 -0.98 2.04
N GLY A 181 14.98 -0.36 1.99
CA GLY A 181 13.89 -0.61 2.93
C GLY A 181 13.95 0.18 4.24
N TYR A 182 14.84 1.18 4.37
CA TYR A 182 14.97 2.06 5.53
C TYR A 182 14.54 3.51 5.24
N PRO A 183 14.27 4.35 6.27
CA PRO A 183 13.98 5.77 6.07
C PRO A 183 15.19 6.57 5.56
N TRP A 184 14.94 7.76 5.02
CA TRP A 184 15.96 8.71 4.54
C TRP A 184 16.61 9.48 5.70
N LYS A 185 17.42 8.79 6.52
CA LYS A 185 18.14 9.42 7.64
C LYS A 185 19.47 10.03 7.22
N ASN A 186 19.87 11.10 7.92
CA ASN A 186 21.18 11.72 7.85
C ASN A 186 21.59 12.12 6.42
N GLN A 187 20.69 12.80 5.71
CA GLN A 187 20.95 13.25 4.35
C GLN A 187 21.65 14.61 4.37
N THR A 188 22.71 14.73 3.58
CA THR A 188 23.36 16.00 3.28
C THR A 188 22.80 16.56 1.98
N LYS A 189 23.13 17.83 1.67
CA LYS A 189 22.80 18.45 0.38
C LYS A 189 23.12 17.49 -0.77
N GLN A 190 22.11 17.10 -1.53
CA GLN A 190 22.30 16.33 -2.75
C GLN A 190 22.74 17.26 -3.89
N ALA A 191 23.20 16.69 -5.01
CA ALA A 191 23.48 17.47 -6.23
C ALA A 191 22.24 18.32 -6.63
N VAL A 192 22.41 19.36 -7.47
CA VAL A 192 21.33 20.29 -7.89
C VAL A 192 20.07 19.58 -8.40
N THR A 193 20.24 18.37 -8.94
CA THR A 193 19.21 17.50 -9.50
C THR A 193 18.71 16.40 -8.55
N GLY A 194 19.28 16.30 -7.34
CA GLY A 194 18.96 15.26 -6.36
C GLY A 194 17.57 15.43 -5.75
N THR A 195 16.89 14.31 -5.53
CA THR A 195 15.57 14.23 -4.91
C THR A 195 15.63 13.28 -3.72
N ILE A 196 14.64 13.35 -2.84
CA ILE A 196 14.36 12.32 -1.84
C ILE A 196 13.24 11.42 -2.39
N PRO A 197 13.57 10.30 -3.07
CA PRO A 197 12.57 9.39 -3.60
C PRO A 197 12.07 8.44 -2.50
N PHE A 198 10.82 8.58 -2.11
CA PHE A 198 10.17 7.63 -1.21
C PHE A 198 9.59 6.46 -1.98
N ILE A 199 9.90 5.26 -1.53
CA ILE A 199 9.23 4.02 -1.85
C ILE A 199 8.14 3.79 -0.80
N PHE A 200 6.87 3.94 -1.14
CA PHE A 200 5.80 3.63 -0.19
C PHE A 200 5.54 2.13 -0.10
N LYS A 201 5.42 1.64 1.13
CA LYS A 201 5.13 0.24 1.47
C LYS A 201 3.84 0.18 2.29
N HIS A 202 2.99 -0.81 2.06
CA HIS A 202 1.76 -1.03 2.83
C HIS A 202 2.07 -1.43 4.27
N ALA A 203 1.73 -0.56 5.23
CA ALA A 203 1.95 -0.81 6.66
C ALA A 203 1.02 -1.89 7.23
N LEU A 204 -0.11 -2.13 6.55
CA LEU A 204 -1.14 -3.08 6.95
C LEU A 204 -0.97 -4.42 6.20
N ALA A 205 -1.65 -5.44 6.71
CA ALA A 205 -1.94 -6.66 5.96
C ALA A 205 -3.40 -6.62 5.49
N ARG A 206 -3.77 -7.50 4.55
CA ARG A 206 -5.17 -7.61 4.12
C ARG A 206 -5.65 -9.04 3.97
N PHE A 207 -6.95 -9.25 4.18
CA PHE A 207 -7.66 -10.42 3.71
C PHE A 207 -8.32 -10.13 2.37
N ASN A 208 -8.10 -11.05 1.44
CA ASN A 208 -8.97 -11.21 0.30
C ASN A 208 -9.83 -12.46 0.53
N VAL A 209 -11.11 -12.41 0.15
CA VAL A 209 -12.02 -13.54 0.30
C VAL A 209 -12.53 -13.95 -1.07
N ASN A 210 -12.24 -15.18 -1.45
CA ASN A 210 -12.69 -15.77 -2.70
C ASN A 210 -13.63 -16.93 -2.42
N VAL A 211 -14.57 -17.16 -3.32
CA VAL A 211 -15.52 -18.24 -3.23
C VAL A 211 -15.60 -19.00 -4.55
N ARG A 212 -15.68 -20.33 -4.46
CA ARG A 212 -16.08 -21.22 -5.56
C ARG A 212 -16.93 -22.36 -5.04
N GLY A 213 -17.72 -22.93 -5.94
CA GLY A 213 -18.46 -24.15 -5.71
C GLY A 213 -17.69 -25.40 -6.15
N PHE A 214 -17.98 -26.52 -5.50
CA PHE A 214 -17.47 -27.84 -5.89
C PHE A 214 -18.61 -28.86 -5.92
N PHE A 215 -19.22 -29.06 -7.09
CA PHE A 215 -20.56 -29.64 -7.20
C PHE A 215 -20.59 -31.14 -7.55
N ASP A 216 -19.48 -31.71 -8.03
CA ASP A 216 -19.36 -33.15 -8.39
C ASP A 216 -18.13 -33.81 -7.73
N GLY A 217 -17.84 -33.38 -6.50
CA GLY A 217 -16.77 -33.95 -5.69
C GLY A 217 -17.21 -35.22 -4.99
N VAL A 218 -16.86 -36.38 -5.55
CA VAL A 218 -16.82 -37.62 -4.77
C VAL A 218 -15.67 -37.48 -3.75
N ARG A 219 -15.99 -37.65 -2.46
CA ARG A 219 -14.97 -37.78 -1.41
C ARG A 219 -14.28 -39.13 -1.64
N THR A 220 -12.98 -39.14 -1.93
CA THR A 220 -12.24 -40.40 -1.83
C THR A 220 -12.20 -40.82 -0.36
N ILE A 221 -12.01 -42.11 -0.09
CA ILE A 221 -11.99 -42.67 1.28
C ILE A 221 -10.95 -41.94 2.16
N ASP A 222 -9.92 -41.34 1.55
CA ASP A 222 -8.83 -40.63 2.21
C ASP A 222 -9.09 -39.12 2.41
N GLY A 223 -10.28 -38.62 2.06
CA GLY A 223 -10.66 -37.23 2.26
C GLY A 223 -10.14 -36.25 1.21
N GLU A 224 -9.55 -36.74 0.12
CA GLU A 224 -9.24 -35.93 -1.06
C GLU A 224 -10.51 -35.71 -1.89
N MET A 225 -10.69 -34.48 -2.38
CA MET A 225 -11.78 -34.14 -3.30
C MET A 225 -11.39 -34.60 -4.70
N SER A 226 -12.30 -35.30 -5.41
CA SER A 226 -12.21 -35.51 -6.86
C SER A 226 -11.81 -34.21 -7.59
N THR A 227 -11.03 -34.29 -8.67
CA THR A 227 -10.66 -33.11 -9.48
C THR A 227 -11.72 -32.71 -10.49
N ASN A 228 -12.75 -33.54 -10.70
CA ASN A 228 -13.84 -33.24 -11.62
C ASN A 228 -14.84 -32.32 -10.91
N ASN A 229 -15.01 -31.12 -11.44
CA ASN A 229 -16.00 -30.16 -10.95
C ASN A 229 -16.95 -29.78 -12.08
N VAL A 230 -18.25 -29.90 -11.84
CA VAL A 230 -19.30 -29.54 -12.78
C VAL A 230 -19.88 -28.16 -12.45
N ASP A 231 -20.71 -27.64 -13.35
CA ASP A 231 -21.50 -26.45 -13.05
C ASP A 231 -22.66 -26.79 -12.13
N VAL A 232 -23.06 -25.81 -11.31
CA VAL A 232 -24.32 -25.89 -10.56
C VAL A 232 -25.49 -26.02 -11.54
N ASP A 233 -26.53 -26.75 -11.16
CA ASP A 233 -27.74 -26.87 -11.99
C ASP A 233 -28.26 -25.47 -12.38
N ALA A 234 -28.72 -25.33 -13.63
CA ALA A 234 -29.17 -24.04 -14.15
C ALA A 234 -30.35 -23.45 -13.35
N ASN A 235 -31.12 -24.29 -12.66
CA ASN A 235 -32.22 -23.91 -11.79
C ASN A 235 -31.82 -23.74 -10.32
N THR A 236 -30.53 -23.81 -9.98
CA THR A 236 -30.02 -23.61 -8.63
C THR A 236 -29.11 -22.38 -8.58
N ARG A 237 -29.25 -21.58 -7.52
CA ARG A 237 -28.37 -20.45 -7.21
C ARG A 237 -27.86 -20.56 -5.79
N ILE A 238 -26.59 -20.23 -5.62
CA ILE A 238 -25.95 -20.14 -4.32
C ILE A 238 -25.59 -18.68 -4.08
N THR A 239 -26.18 -18.07 -3.07
CA THR A 239 -25.99 -16.65 -2.76
C THR A 239 -25.49 -16.47 -1.32
N ILE A 240 -24.67 -15.45 -1.08
CA ILE A 240 -23.98 -15.25 0.20
C ILE A 240 -24.66 -14.12 0.98
N GLU A 241 -24.99 -14.38 2.23
CA GLU A 241 -25.54 -13.38 3.15
C GLU A 241 -24.41 -12.59 3.82
N LYS A 242 -23.44 -13.29 4.40
CA LYS A 242 -22.31 -12.68 5.10
C LYS A 242 -21.14 -13.64 5.24
N VAL A 243 -19.96 -13.06 5.42
CA VAL A 243 -18.76 -13.76 5.87
C VAL A 243 -18.28 -13.09 7.16
N GLU A 244 -17.93 -13.87 8.15
CA GLU A 244 -17.41 -13.42 9.45
C GLU A 244 -16.04 -14.05 9.65
N ILE A 245 -15.02 -13.24 9.90
CA ILE A 245 -13.65 -13.69 10.19
C ILE A 245 -13.36 -13.31 11.63
N LYS A 246 -13.36 -14.29 12.52
CA LYS A 246 -13.12 -14.10 13.94
C LYS A 246 -11.69 -14.50 14.28
N GLY A 247 -10.99 -13.63 14.99
CA GLY A 247 -9.61 -13.85 15.39
C GLY A 247 -9.14 -12.83 16.42
N SER A 248 -7.91 -12.98 16.89
CA SER A 248 -7.28 -11.97 17.75
C SER A 248 -6.51 -10.98 16.87
N PHE A 249 -7.01 -9.76 16.78
CA PHE A 249 -6.45 -8.70 15.96
C PHE A 249 -6.14 -7.47 16.81
N TYR A 250 -5.22 -6.62 16.35
CA TYR A 250 -4.99 -5.32 16.95
C TYR A 250 -6.04 -4.33 16.42
N PRO A 251 -6.96 -3.82 17.26
CA PRO A 251 -7.97 -2.86 16.80
C PRO A 251 -7.34 -1.50 16.49
N SER A 252 -6.19 -1.20 17.11
CA SER A 252 -5.43 0.01 16.88
C SER A 252 -3.94 -0.18 17.16
N GLY A 253 -3.11 0.68 16.58
CA GLY A 253 -1.68 0.68 16.82
C GLY A 253 -1.03 2.00 16.42
N VAL A 254 0.22 2.16 16.83
CA VAL A 254 1.07 3.31 16.51
C VAL A 254 2.19 2.84 15.60
N LEU A 255 2.17 3.29 14.35
CA LEU A 255 3.23 3.05 13.38
C LEU A 255 4.36 4.07 13.60
N ASN A 256 5.56 3.59 13.86
CA ASN A 256 6.77 4.42 13.86
C ASN A 256 7.37 4.44 12.45
N LEU A 257 7.53 5.64 11.87
CA LEU A 257 8.05 5.81 10.50
C LEU A 257 9.57 5.59 10.40
N ASN A 258 10.28 5.49 11.53
CA ASN A 258 11.68 5.11 11.63
C ASN A 258 11.82 3.60 11.90
N ASN A 259 11.60 2.79 10.86
CA ASN A 259 11.75 1.33 10.98
C ASN A 259 13.22 0.93 11.21
N ASP A 260 13.41 -0.13 12.01
CA ASP A 260 14.72 -0.73 12.37
C ASP A 260 15.02 -2.01 11.59
N GLN A 261 14.02 -2.57 10.90
CA GLN A 261 14.17 -3.69 9.97
C GLN A 261 13.75 -3.28 8.56
N ALA A 262 14.58 -3.60 7.57
CA ALA A 262 14.34 -3.27 6.18
C ALA A 262 12.97 -3.78 5.70
N ASN A 263 12.15 -2.89 5.13
CA ASN A 263 10.81 -3.21 4.57
C ASN A 263 9.78 -3.75 5.58
N VAL A 264 10.02 -3.61 6.88
CA VAL A 264 9.08 -4.07 7.92
C VAL A 264 8.49 -2.85 8.64
N ALA A 265 7.16 -2.78 8.68
CA ALA A 265 6.45 -1.75 9.41
C ALA A 265 6.66 -1.91 10.92
N LYS A 266 7.10 -0.83 11.60
CA LYS A 266 7.35 -0.85 13.04
C LYS A 266 6.11 -0.42 13.81
N TRP A 267 5.27 -1.40 14.13
CA TRP A 267 4.05 -1.19 14.91
C TRP A 267 4.29 -1.33 16.42
N THR A 268 3.76 -0.38 17.19
CA THR A 268 3.49 -0.53 18.62
C THR A 268 1.99 -0.61 18.81
N SER A 269 1.47 -1.82 18.98
CA SER A 269 0.01 -2.04 19.02
C SER A 269 -0.56 -1.90 20.43
N THR A 270 -1.84 -1.56 20.51
CA THR A 270 -2.63 -1.85 21.71
C THR A 270 -2.80 -3.37 21.83
N SER A 271 -3.07 -3.90 23.02
CA SER A 271 -3.25 -5.35 23.21
C SER A 271 -4.22 -5.94 22.18
N ALA A 272 -3.89 -7.10 21.61
CA ALA A 272 -4.77 -7.77 20.68
C ALA A 272 -6.10 -8.11 21.37
N ALA A 273 -7.21 -7.90 20.65
CA ALA A 273 -8.54 -8.20 21.12
C ALA A 273 -9.18 -9.23 20.20
N GLU A 274 -9.92 -10.16 20.79
CA GLU A 274 -10.78 -11.05 20.01
C GLU A 274 -11.84 -10.19 19.30
N THR A 275 -11.80 -10.20 17.97
CA THR A 275 -12.61 -9.34 17.12
C THR A 275 -13.22 -10.20 16.03
N THR A 276 -14.49 -9.93 15.70
CA THR A 276 -15.14 -10.49 14.52
C THR A 276 -15.19 -9.42 13.44
N LEU A 277 -14.48 -9.68 12.36
CA LEU A 277 -14.50 -8.86 11.15
C LEU A 277 -15.67 -9.34 10.31
N THR A 278 -16.75 -8.56 10.25
CA THR A 278 -17.96 -8.93 9.50
C THR A 278 -17.95 -8.30 8.13
N ILE A 279 -18.08 -9.12 7.10
CA ILE A 279 -18.34 -8.72 5.72
C ILE A 279 -19.84 -8.90 5.49
N PRO A 280 -20.64 -7.83 5.63
CA PRO A 280 -22.09 -7.91 5.47
C PRO A 280 -22.47 -8.03 4.00
N ARG A 281 -23.72 -8.42 3.75
CA ARG A 281 -24.35 -8.54 2.41
C ARG A 281 -24.11 -7.32 1.52
N SER A 282 -24.14 -6.12 2.09
CA SER A 282 -23.93 -4.86 1.37
C SER A 282 -22.56 -4.76 0.71
N ASN A 283 -21.55 -5.43 1.28
CA ASN A 283 -20.17 -5.39 0.82
C ASN A 283 -19.83 -6.57 -0.10
N ILE A 284 -20.79 -7.47 -0.33
CA ILE A 284 -20.64 -8.61 -1.25
C ILE A 284 -21.10 -8.18 -2.65
N ALA A 285 -20.38 -8.66 -3.66
CA ALA A 285 -20.65 -8.49 -5.07
C ALA A 285 -22.13 -8.72 -5.40
N GLU A 286 -22.71 -7.85 -6.24
CA GLU A 286 -24.12 -7.93 -6.62
C GLU A 286 -24.47 -9.31 -7.17
N SER A 287 -23.60 -9.92 -7.98
CA SER A 287 -23.82 -11.23 -8.60
C SER A 287 -23.82 -12.40 -7.62
N LEU A 288 -23.23 -12.24 -6.42
CA LEU A 288 -23.04 -13.28 -5.42
C LEU A 288 -23.91 -13.09 -4.18
N ARG A 289 -24.29 -11.86 -3.84
CA ARG A 289 -25.00 -11.57 -2.60
C ARG A 289 -26.43 -12.08 -2.60
N ALA A 290 -26.91 -12.51 -1.44
CA ALA A 290 -28.33 -12.78 -1.21
C ALA A 290 -29.17 -11.53 -1.49
N THR A 291 -30.43 -11.69 -1.87
CA THR A 291 -31.35 -10.62 -2.24
C THR A 291 -31.91 -9.94 -0.99
N ASN A 292 -32.22 -10.73 0.04
CA ASN A 292 -32.79 -10.27 1.30
C ASN A 292 -31.95 -10.68 2.50
N ASP A 293 -32.16 -9.99 3.63
CA ASP A 293 -31.66 -10.40 4.93
C ASP A 293 -32.58 -11.52 5.46
N GLY A 294 -32.44 -12.73 4.90
CA GLY A 294 -33.30 -13.86 5.22
C GLY A 294 -33.41 -14.87 4.09
N VAL A 295 -34.22 -15.91 4.32
CA VAL A 295 -34.50 -16.94 3.31
C VAL A 295 -35.15 -16.30 2.09
N GLU A 296 -34.55 -16.53 0.92
CA GLU A 296 -35.08 -16.05 -0.35
C GLU A 296 -36.50 -16.58 -0.57
N THR A 297 -37.42 -15.68 -0.92
CA THR A 297 -38.83 -16.01 -1.22
C THR A 297 -39.11 -16.10 -2.72
N THR A 298 -38.15 -15.72 -3.55
CA THR A 298 -38.20 -15.83 -5.01
C THR A 298 -36.86 -16.34 -5.54
N PHE A 299 -36.88 -16.95 -6.74
CA PHE A 299 -35.64 -17.39 -7.38
C PHE A 299 -34.84 -16.18 -7.90
N PRO A 300 -33.55 -16.06 -7.58
CA PRO A 300 -32.76 -14.88 -7.92
C PRO A 300 -32.25 -14.93 -9.39
N GLU A 301 -33.16 -14.78 -10.36
CA GLU A 301 -32.87 -14.91 -11.81
C GLU A 301 -31.76 -13.95 -12.30
N SER A 302 -31.62 -12.76 -11.69
CA SER A 302 -30.61 -11.77 -12.07
C SER A 302 -29.20 -12.06 -11.53
N LYS A 303 -29.05 -13.08 -10.69
CA LYS A 303 -27.80 -13.43 -10.04
C LYS A 303 -27.15 -14.61 -10.73
N THR A 304 -25.84 -14.54 -10.91
CA THR A 304 -25.06 -15.73 -11.29
C THR A 304 -24.92 -16.69 -10.11
N GLY A 305 -24.78 -16.15 -8.89
CA GLY A 305 -24.45 -16.94 -7.71
C GLY A 305 -23.04 -17.52 -7.74
N VAL A 306 -22.70 -18.32 -6.73
CA VAL A 306 -21.43 -19.04 -6.67
C VAL A 306 -21.38 -20.12 -7.77
N THR A 307 -20.30 -20.12 -8.54
CA THR A 307 -20.04 -21.10 -9.62
C THR A 307 -18.77 -21.89 -9.32
N LYS A 308 -18.38 -22.84 -10.19
CA LYS A 308 -17.10 -23.56 -10.08
C LYS A 308 -15.86 -22.67 -10.22
N THR A 309 -16.02 -21.47 -10.77
CA THR A 309 -14.95 -20.50 -10.93
C THR A 309 -14.71 -19.78 -9.61
N ASN A 310 -13.44 -19.59 -9.25
CA ASN A 310 -13.08 -18.80 -8.08
C ASN A 310 -13.32 -17.32 -8.34
N VAL A 311 -14.13 -16.69 -7.51
CA VAL A 311 -14.48 -15.27 -7.63
C VAL A 311 -14.25 -14.58 -6.29
N ASN A 312 -13.63 -13.40 -6.36
CA ASN A 312 -13.49 -12.52 -5.20
C ASN A 312 -14.86 -11.94 -4.82
N ILE A 313 -15.27 -12.10 -3.55
CA ILE A 313 -16.61 -11.71 -3.07
C ILE A 313 -16.85 -10.20 -3.08
N PHE A 314 -15.82 -9.39 -3.25
CA PHE A 314 -15.86 -7.93 -3.24
C PHE A 314 -15.98 -7.31 -4.64
N THR A 315 -15.96 -8.12 -5.69
CA THR A 315 -15.94 -7.64 -7.09
C THR A 315 -17.24 -6.92 -7.46
N GLY A 316 -17.18 -5.62 -7.77
CA GLY A 316 -18.36 -4.84 -8.21
C GLY A 316 -19.37 -4.45 -7.12
N ALA A 317 -18.95 -4.41 -5.84
CA ALA A 317 -19.79 -3.88 -4.76
C ALA A 317 -19.93 -2.33 -4.86
N ALA A 318 -21.12 -1.81 -4.57
CA ALA A 318 -21.43 -0.37 -4.57
C ALA A 318 -21.27 0.25 -3.16
N PRO A 319 -21.01 1.56 -3.02
CA PRO A 319 -20.87 2.56 -4.09
C PRO A 319 -19.52 2.45 -4.81
N ALA A 320 -19.50 2.88 -6.06
CA ALA A 320 -18.38 2.74 -6.99
C ALA A 320 -17.08 3.38 -6.48
N LYS A 321 -16.27 2.63 -5.73
CA LYS A 321 -14.80 2.64 -5.87
C LYS A 321 -14.46 1.37 -6.66
N THR A 322 -14.14 1.53 -7.94
CA THR A 322 -13.97 0.46 -8.92
C THR A 322 -12.86 -0.52 -8.52
N ASP A 323 -13.24 -1.73 -8.14
CA ASP A 323 -12.45 -2.96 -7.97
C ASP A 323 -11.78 -3.26 -6.60
N ALA A 324 -12.30 -4.35 -6.01
CA ALA A 324 -11.91 -5.13 -4.81
C ALA A 324 -11.69 -4.35 -3.51
N THR A 325 -12.76 -4.22 -2.73
CA THR A 325 -12.62 -3.99 -1.29
C THR A 325 -11.92 -5.21 -0.68
N TYR A 326 -10.99 -4.98 0.24
CA TYR A 326 -10.32 -6.02 1.00
C TYR A 326 -10.40 -5.62 2.46
N TYR A 327 -10.27 -6.59 3.36
CA TYR A 327 -10.29 -6.28 4.77
C TYR A 327 -8.87 -6.04 5.26
N THR A 328 -8.50 -4.80 5.55
CA THR A 328 -7.18 -4.47 6.08
C THR A 328 -7.11 -4.66 7.60
N PHE A 329 -5.96 -5.06 8.11
CA PHE A 329 -5.71 -5.18 9.54
C PHE A 329 -4.24 -4.93 9.86
N ILE A 330 -3.95 -4.56 11.11
CA ILE A 330 -2.57 -4.35 11.57
C ILE A 330 -1.86 -5.72 11.67
N PRO A 331 -0.68 -5.88 11.05
CA PRO A 331 0.06 -7.13 11.06
C PRO A 331 0.48 -7.55 12.47
N LYS A 332 0.76 -8.83 12.63
CA LYS A 332 1.00 -9.48 13.92
C LYS A 332 2.02 -10.60 13.75
N SER A 333 3.10 -10.56 14.51
CA SER A 333 4.23 -11.48 14.36
C SER A 333 3.95 -12.88 14.92
N ASP A 334 3.06 -13.00 15.90
CA ASP A 334 2.59 -14.28 16.42
C ASP A 334 1.36 -14.76 15.64
N GLY A 335 1.39 -16.03 15.25
CA GLY A 335 0.32 -16.67 14.49
C GLY A 335 -1.05 -16.56 15.14
N ALA A 336 -2.09 -16.72 14.33
CA ALA A 336 -3.46 -16.79 14.82
C ALA A 336 -4.22 -17.89 14.12
N THR A 337 -5.08 -18.55 14.88
CA THR A 337 -6.19 -19.32 14.33
C THR A 337 -7.35 -18.36 14.09
N LEU A 338 -7.81 -18.32 12.85
CA LEU A 338 -8.99 -17.59 12.44
C LEU A 338 -10.13 -18.56 12.28
N ASN A 339 -11.27 -18.18 12.83
CA ASN A 339 -12.53 -18.85 12.61
C ASN A 339 -13.28 -18.12 11.49
N VAL A 340 -13.43 -18.76 10.34
CA VAL A 340 -14.11 -18.21 9.17
C VAL A 340 -15.49 -18.84 9.08
N LYS A 341 -16.50 -17.99 9.21
CA LYS A 341 -17.91 -18.36 9.12
C LYS A 341 -18.53 -17.76 7.88
N ILE A 342 -19.20 -18.58 7.08
CA ILE A 342 -19.96 -18.14 5.91
C ILE A 342 -21.42 -18.55 6.09
N THR A 343 -22.31 -17.57 5.90
CA THR A 343 -23.76 -17.79 5.82
C THR A 343 -24.18 -17.62 4.36
N TYR A 344 -24.79 -18.65 3.78
CA TYR A 344 -25.22 -18.65 2.38
C TYR A 344 -26.54 -19.41 2.19
N TYR A 345 -27.18 -19.18 1.05
CA TYR A 345 -28.42 -19.83 0.65
C TYR A 345 -28.19 -20.72 -0.56
N VAL A 346 -28.87 -21.86 -0.60
CA VAL A 346 -29.03 -22.67 -1.81
C VAL A 346 -30.50 -22.59 -2.21
N THR A 347 -30.78 -21.92 -3.32
CA THR A 347 -32.14 -21.71 -3.84
C THR A 347 -32.30 -22.46 -5.15
N THR A 348 -33.24 -23.40 -5.21
CA THR A 348 -33.55 -24.17 -6.42
C THR A 348 -34.98 -23.86 -6.86
N LYS A 349 -35.18 -23.57 -8.14
CA LYS A 349 -36.49 -23.40 -8.75
C LYS A 349 -37.18 -24.75 -8.84
N ASP A 350 -38.37 -24.86 -8.25
CA ASP A 350 -39.21 -26.05 -8.31
C ASP A 350 -40.67 -25.63 -8.32
N THR A 351 -41.28 -25.66 -9.51
CA THR A 351 -42.68 -25.25 -9.72
C THR A 351 -43.70 -26.18 -9.05
N LYS A 352 -43.27 -27.31 -8.48
CA LYS A 352 -44.13 -28.23 -7.74
C LYS A 352 -44.28 -27.83 -6.26
N LEU A 353 -43.39 -27.00 -5.75
CA LEU A 353 -43.45 -26.48 -4.38
C LEU A 353 -44.34 -25.24 -4.31
N ASP A 354 -45.00 -25.06 -3.18
CA ASP A 354 -45.68 -23.79 -2.87
C ASP A 354 -44.64 -22.65 -2.82
N GLY A 355 -44.89 -21.57 -3.56
CA GLY A 355 -43.91 -20.50 -3.78
C GLY A 355 -42.88 -20.78 -4.89
N GLY A 356 -42.90 -21.94 -5.53
CA GLY A 356 -42.13 -22.23 -6.76
C GLY A 356 -40.61 -22.41 -6.58
N ILE A 357 -40.12 -22.48 -5.34
CA ILE A 357 -38.71 -22.65 -5.00
C ILE A 357 -38.52 -23.52 -3.75
N SER A 358 -37.35 -24.14 -3.63
CA SER A 358 -36.79 -24.57 -2.34
C SER A 358 -35.62 -23.64 -1.98
N CYS A 359 -35.56 -23.15 -0.75
CA CYS A 359 -34.46 -22.31 -0.29
C CYS A 359 -33.95 -22.79 1.07
N VAL A 360 -32.65 -23.13 1.15
CA VAL A 360 -32.02 -23.65 2.37
C VAL A 360 -30.92 -22.70 2.83
N LYS A 361 -31.02 -22.24 4.07
CA LYS A 361 -29.96 -21.48 4.75
C LYS A 361 -28.89 -22.43 5.26
N ASN A 362 -27.64 -22.13 4.91
CA ASN A 362 -26.48 -22.89 5.33
C ASN A 362 -25.52 -21.97 6.10
N VAL A 363 -24.98 -22.50 7.20
CA VAL A 363 -23.95 -21.83 7.98
C VAL A 363 -22.79 -22.80 8.11
N ILE A 364 -21.62 -22.37 7.63
CA ILE A 364 -20.40 -23.14 7.74
C ILE A 364 -19.41 -22.34 8.56
N ASP A 365 -18.70 -23.08 9.40
CA ASP A 365 -17.79 -22.56 10.40
C ASP A 365 -16.52 -23.42 10.34
N LYS A 366 -15.37 -22.79 10.01
CA LYS A 366 -14.09 -23.48 9.80
C LYS A 366 -12.92 -22.66 10.31
N ASP A 367 -11.99 -23.36 10.94
CA ASP A 367 -10.74 -22.75 11.40
C ASP A 367 -9.64 -22.84 10.34
N ILE A 368 -8.79 -21.82 10.33
CA ILE A 368 -7.54 -21.80 9.58
C ILE A 368 -6.45 -21.12 10.41
N THR A 369 -5.25 -21.69 10.44
CA THR A 369 -4.14 -21.17 11.23
C THR A 369 -3.07 -20.58 10.33
N PHE A 370 -2.64 -19.36 10.64
CA PHE A 370 -1.50 -18.71 10.05
C PHE A 370 -0.35 -18.64 11.06
N ALA A 371 0.88 -18.85 10.61
CA ALA A 371 2.07 -18.76 11.46
C ALA A 371 2.38 -17.32 11.88
N SER A 372 2.04 -16.35 11.04
CA SER A 372 2.20 -14.91 11.29
C SER A 372 1.43 -14.10 10.24
N PHE A 373 1.16 -12.83 10.56
CA PHE A 373 0.66 -11.83 9.62
C PHE A 373 1.71 -10.74 9.39
N ALA A 374 2.24 -10.61 8.18
CA ALA A 374 3.23 -9.59 7.84
C ALA A 374 2.61 -8.41 7.07
N CYS A 375 3.19 -7.22 7.23
CA CYS A 375 2.79 -6.02 6.47
C CYS A 375 2.99 -6.23 4.97
N GLY A 376 2.13 -5.63 4.16
CA GLY A 376 2.21 -5.70 2.71
C GLY A 376 1.98 -7.09 2.13
N LEU A 377 1.34 -8.00 2.85
CA LEU A 377 0.90 -9.28 2.33
C LEU A 377 -0.63 -9.36 2.21
N ASN A 378 -1.06 -10.09 1.18
CA ASN A 378 -2.44 -10.45 0.91
C ASN A 378 -2.70 -11.91 1.33
N TYR A 379 -3.60 -12.10 2.29
CA TYR A 379 -4.04 -13.40 2.77
C TYR A 379 -5.36 -13.76 2.07
N ASN A 380 -5.26 -14.56 1.01
CA ASN A 380 -6.41 -15.01 0.25
C ASN A 380 -7.09 -16.19 0.96
N LEU A 381 -8.27 -15.95 1.54
CA LEU A 381 -9.14 -16.97 2.09
C LEU A 381 -10.03 -17.52 0.96
N ASN A 382 -9.79 -18.75 0.55
CA ASN A 382 -10.51 -19.43 -0.53
C ASN A 382 -11.55 -20.39 0.08
N ILE A 383 -12.81 -19.99 0.01
CA ILE A 383 -13.95 -20.78 0.48
C ILE A 383 -14.45 -21.67 -0.66
N VAL A 384 -14.38 -22.98 -0.47
CA VAL A 384 -14.83 -23.98 -1.45
C VAL A 384 -16.11 -24.64 -0.93
N LEU A 385 -17.25 -24.23 -1.48
CA LEU A 385 -18.58 -24.72 -1.12
C LEU A 385 -18.88 -26.01 -1.88
N GLY A 386 -18.73 -27.17 -1.22
CA GLY A 386 -19.14 -28.46 -1.78
C GLY A 386 -20.54 -28.89 -1.33
N MET A 387 -21.11 -29.88 -2.01
CA MET A 387 -22.46 -30.41 -1.72
C MET A 387 -22.53 -31.27 -0.44
N THR A 388 -21.41 -31.81 0.02
CA THR A 388 -21.32 -32.65 1.23
C THR A 388 -20.33 -32.13 2.26
N THR A 389 -19.35 -31.32 1.83
CA THR A 389 -18.34 -30.73 2.70
C THR A 389 -17.95 -29.35 2.18
N VAL A 390 -17.51 -28.48 3.10
CA VAL A 390 -16.88 -27.21 2.75
C VAL A 390 -15.43 -27.24 3.17
N LYS A 391 -14.56 -26.82 2.25
CA LYS A 391 -13.12 -26.69 2.45
C LYS A 391 -12.75 -25.22 2.52
N LEU A 392 -11.89 -24.88 3.48
CA LEU A 392 -11.25 -23.59 3.57
C LEU A 392 -9.77 -23.76 3.24
N GLU A 393 -9.30 -23.04 2.24
CA GLU A 393 -7.90 -23.01 1.82
C GLU A 393 -7.40 -21.57 1.95
N ALA A 394 -6.09 -21.37 2.16
CA ALA A 394 -5.51 -20.03 2.03
C ALA A 394 -4.21 -20.03 1.25
N THR A 395 -3.98 -18.91 0.58
CA THR A 395 -2.71 -18.59 -0.06
C THR A 395 -2.26 -17.21 0.41
N VAL A 396 -0.94 -17.04 0.56
CA VAL A 396 -0.32 -15.78 0.94
C VAL A 396 0.54 -15.33 -0.23
N GLU A 397 0.36 -14.07 -0.62
CA GLU A 397 1.11 -13.44 -1.69
C GLU A 397 1.43 -11.99 -1.30
N ASP A 398 2.35 -11.37 -2.03
CA ASP A 398 2.62 -9.95 -1.87
C ASP A 398 1.34 -9.15 -2.16
N TRP A 399 1.11 -8.10 -1.37
CA TRP A 399 0.14 -7.09 -1.71
C TRP A 399 0.67 -6.35 -2.94
N ALA A 400 0.20 -6.79 -4.11
CA ALA A 400 0.60 -6.26 -5.41
C ALA A 400 -0.19 -5.01 -5.81
N ASP A 401 0.54 -4.01 -6.34
CA ASP A 401 0.01 -2.74 -6.84
C ASP A 401 -0.12 -2.69 -8.38
N PRO A 402 -1.07 -1.90 -8.94
CA PRO A 402 -1.09 -1.57 -10.35
C PRO A 402 0.21 -0.95 -10.84
N SER A 403 0.57 -1.30 -12.07
CA SER A 403 1.64 -0.64 -12.81
C SER A 403 1.40 0.86 -12.97
N ASN A 404 2.30 1.69 -12.45
CA ASN A 404 2.62 2.98 -13.05
C ASN A 404 4.05 3.36 -12.68
N VAL A 405 4.92 3.42 -13.69
CA VAL A 405 6.26 3.99 -13.57
C VAL A 405 6.12 5.44 -13.96
N ASP A 406 6.36 6.35 -13.02
CA ASP A 406 6.76 7.72 -13.37
C ASP A 406 7.92 8.10 -12.45
N ILE A 407 9.11 8.09 -13.05
CA ILE A 407 10.19 8.94 -12.62
C ILE A 407 10.08 10.13 -13.57
N ASP A 408 9.75 11.32 -13.08
CA ASP A 408 10.10 12.50 -13.87
C ASP A 408 10.55 13.73 -13.09
N LEU A 409 11.51 14.34 -13.75
CA LEU A 409 12.44 15.39 -13.37
C LEU A 409 11.77 16.77 -13.47
N PRO A 410 12.31 17.84 -12.86
CA PRO A 410 11.70 19.16 -12.98
C PRO A 410 11.78 19.69 -14.42
N VAL A 411 10.72 20.38 -14.86
CA VAL A 411 10.80 21.36 -15.94
C VAL A 411 10.49 22.75 -15.38
N ASN A 412 11.36 23.69 -15.73
CA ASN A 412 11.30 25.09 -15.33
C ASN A 412 10.08 25.79 -15.91
N LEU A 413 9.46 26.67 -15.13
CA LEU A 413 8.72 27.80 -15.70
C LEU A 413 9.61 29.04 -15.57
N SER A 414 9.89 29.63 -16.73
CA SER A 414 10.49 30.96 -16.91
C SER A 414 9.58 32.07 -16.40
#